data_AF-A0A1V6IWB8-F1
#
_entry.id   AF-A0A1V6IWB8-F1
#
_cell.length_a   1.000
_cell.length_b   1.000
_cell.length_c   1.000
_cell.angle_alpha   90.00
_cell.angle_beta   90.00
_cell.angle_gamma   90.00
#
_symmetry.space_group_name_H-M   'P 1'
#
loop_
_entity.id
_entity.type
_entity.pdbx_description
1 polymer ?
#
loop_
_entity_poly.entity_id
_entity_poly.type
_entity_poly.pdbx_seq_one_letter_code
_entity_poly.pdbx_strand_id
1 'polypeptide(L)'
;MTIVADRSKKLARQLGLTPKEQELAAIAGYCHDLGNFMGREMHHYWSALIFFQIMQPRIKQTADLVTIMQAIVNHDSNHLQTDNKIAAVLVLADKSDVHRSRVRQKDLTKIKEDIHDRVNYAVTDNDLLIDKRTKEIILKLTIDTTEVEPINYFQIFIDRMTQCQQAAEILGYKFVLIINNFRF
;
A
#
# COMPACT_ATOMS: atom_id res chain seq x y z
N MET A 1 -1.57 3.54 11.25
CA MET A 1 -0.13 3.82 11.10
C MET A 1 0.72 2.57 11.34
N THR A 2 0.56 1.86 12.47
CA THR A 2 1.36 0.64 12.73
C THR A 2 1.08 -0.52 11.76
N ILE A 3 -0.16 -0.70 11.31
CA ILE A 3 -0.54 -1.81 10.40
C ILE A 3 0.31 -1.82 9.12
N VAL A 4 0.41 -0.68 8.41
CA VAL A 4 1.20 -0.60 7.18
C VAL A 4 2.68 -0.81 7.46
N ALA A 5 3.23 -0.26 8.55
CA ALA A 5 4.62 -0.49 8.96
C ALA A 5 4.93 -1.99 9.17
N ASP A 6 4.05 -2.69 9.91
CA ASP A 6 4.21 -4.12 10.19
C ASP A 6 4.07 -4.97 8.91
N ARG A 7 3.09 -4.62 8.05
CA ARG A 7 2.90 -5.24 6.73
C ARG A 7 4.14 -5.04 5.86
N SER A 8 4.67 -3.81 5.76
CA SER A 8 5.88 -3.49 4.99
C SER A 8 7.08 -4.30 5.48
N LYS A 9 7.31 -4.37 6.79
CA LYS A 9 8.39 -5.17 7.37
C LYS A 9 8.25 -6.66 7.06
N LYS A 10 7.04 -7.20 7.22
CA LYS A 10 6.72 -8.60 6.93
C LYS A 10 6.93 -8.92 5.45
N LEU A 11 6.45 -8.07 4.54
CA LEU A 11 6.60 -8.24 3.10
C LEU A 11 8.06 -8.17 2.69
N ALA A 12 8.81 -7.16 3.13
CA ALA A 12 10.24 -7.04 2.85
C ALA A 12 11.00 -8.32 3.27
N ARG A 13 10.70 -8.84 4.46
CA ARG A 13 11.28 -10.09 4.95
C ARG A 13 10.91 -11.29 4.09
N GLN A 14 9.63 -11.44 3.73
CA GLN A 14 9.18 -12.53 2.88
C GLN A 14 9.81 -12.46 1.49
N LEU A 15 10.01 -11.27 0.93
CA LEU A 15 10.66 -11.01 -0.36
C LEU A 15 12.19 -11.18 -0.32
N GLY A 16 12.78 -11.41 0.87
CA GLY A 16 14.21 -11.67 1.02
C GLY A 16 15.09 -10.42 1.05
N LEU A 17 14.52 -9.25 1.36
CA LEU A 17 15.29 -8.02 1.56
C LEU A 17 16.13 -8.12 2.84
N THR A 18 17.22 -7.37 2.90
CA THR A 18 18.14 -7.35 4.03
C THR A 18 17.46 -6.84 5.32
N PRO A 19 17.97 -7.17 6.52
CA PRO A 19 17.42 -6.64 7.78
C PRO A 19 17.33 -5.11 7.79
N LYS A 20 18.33 -4.43 7.21
CA LYS A 20 18.33 -2.97 7.08
C LYS A 20 17.17 -2.48 6.22
N GLU A 21 16.99 -3.04 5.03
CA GLU A 21 15.88 -2.69 4.14
C GLU A 21 14.50 -2.98 4.76
N GLN A 22 14.38 -4.05 5.56
CA GLN A 22 13.15 -4.35 6.31
C GLN A 22 12.80 -3.24 7.30
N GLU A 23 13.79 -2.69 8.02
CA GLU A 23 13.56 -1.54 8.91
C GLU A 23 13.22 -0.26 8.14
N LEU A 24 13.90 0.01 7.02
CA LEU A 24 13.57 1.17 6.17
C LEU A 24 12.13 1.10 5.65
N ALA A 25 11.67 -0.09 5.24
CA ALA A 25 10.28 -0.31 4.83
C ALA A 25 9.29 -0.10 5.97
N ALA A 26 9.62 -0.56 7.18
CA ALA A 26 8.79 -0.32 8.36
C ALA A 26 8.68 1.17 8.69
N ILE A 27 9.79 1.91 8.65
CA ILE A 27 9.82 3.36 8.90
C ILE A 27 9.01 4.10 7.84
N ALA A 28 9.21 3.77 6.55
CA ALA A 28 8.43 4.36 5.47
C ALA A 28 6.94 4.09 5.64
N GLY A 29 6.55 2.85 5.97
CA GLY A 29 5.17 2.46 6.27
C GLY A 29 4.56 3.19 7.47
N TYR A 30 5.34 3.50 8.50
CA TYR A 30 4.86 4.29 9.63
C TYR A 30 4.64 5.77 9.26
N CYS A 31 5.48 6.31 8.36
CA CYS A 31 5.55 7.74 8.07
C CYS A 31 4.83 8.20 6.79
N HIS A 32 4.40 7.28 5.91
CA HIS A 32 3.91 7.62 4.57
C HIS A 32 2.74 8.61 4.53
N ASP A 33 1.89 8.56 5.57
CA ASP A 33 0.65 9.33 5.70
C ASP A 33 0.75 10.50 6.70
N LEU A 34 1.96 10.88 7.14
CA LEU A 34 2.17 11.98 8.09
C LEU A 34 1.53 13.30 7.65
N GLY A 35 1.44 13.56 6.34
CA GLY A 35 0.85 14.76 5.77
C GLY A 35 -0.67 14.82 5.78
N ASN A 36 -1.37 13.71 6.08
CA ASN A 36 -2.83 13.64 5.95
C ASN A 36 -3.60 14.61 6.86
N PHE A 37 -3.00 15.12 7.95
CA PHE A 37 -3.66 16.13 8.79
C PHE A 37 -3.84 17.48 8.07
N MET A 38 -3.10 17.73 6.98
CA MET A 38 -3.26 18.89 6.10
C MET A 38 -4.29 18.65 4.98
N GLY A 39 -4.81 17.43 4.85
CA GLY A 39 -5.66 16.98 3.74
C GLY A 39 -5.02 15.84 2.94
N ARG A 40 -5.82 15.20 2.08
CA ARG A 40 -5.36 14.08 1.22
C ARG A 40 -4.61 14.54 -0.02
N GLU A 41 -4.90 15.74 -0.51
CA GLU A 41 -4.25 16.27 -1.70
C GLU A 41 -2.75 16.45 -1.46
N MET A 42 -1.92 15.84 -2.31
CA MET A 42 -0.46 15.88 -2.23
C MET A 42 0.13 15.39 -0.88
N HIS A 43 -0.62 14.61 -0.09
CA HIS A 43 -0.21 14.20 1.25
C HIS A 43 1.14 13.46 1.26
N HIS A 44 1.45 12.68 0.22
CA HIS A 44 2.72 11.98 0.07
C HIS A 44 3.92 12.93 -0.02
N TYR A 45 3.79 14.07 -0.71
CA TYR A 45 4.82 15.11 -0.74
C TYR A 45 4.99 15.78 0.62
N TRP A 46 3.88 16.15 1.27
CA TRP A 46 3.90 16.76 2.60
C TRP A 46 4.50 15.82 3.64
N SER A 47 4.13 14.54 3.63
CA SER A 47 4.71 13.50 4.47
C SER A 47 6.23 13.42 4.32
N ALA A 48 6.74 13.43 3.08
CA ALA A 48 8.18 13.34 2.83
C ALA A 48 8.94 14.57 3.34
N LEU A 49 8.40 15.78 3.14
CA LEU A 49 9.00 17.03 3.61
C LEU A 49 8.99 17.13 5.13
N ILE A 50 7.88 16.77 5.78
CA ILE A 50 7.77 16.73 7.25
C ILE A 50 8.74 15.68 7.81
N PHE A 51 8.79 14.49 7.21
CA PHE A 51 9.72 13.45 7.59
C PHE A 51 11.17 13.93 7.48
N PHE A 52 11.54 14.60 6.39
CA PHE A 52 12.87 15.20 6.24
C PHE A 52 13.19 16.19 7.36
N GLN A 53 12.29 17.14 7.61
CA GLN A 53 12.51 18.18 8.62
C GLN A 53 12.69 17.58 10.04
N ILE A 54 11.98 16.51 10.36
CA ILE A 54 12.11 15.80 11.63
C ILE A 54 13.39 14.95 11.65
N MET A 55 13.71 14.23 10.58
CA MET A 55 14.72 13.18 10.61
C MET A 55 16.12 13.62 10.19
N GLN A 56 16.25 14.67 9.38
CA GLN A 56 17.53 15.19 8.92
C GLN A 56 18.54 15.45 10.07
N PRO A 57 18.17 16.05 11.22
CA PRO A 57 19.13 16.25 12.31
C PRO A 57 19.42 14.97 13.12
N ARG A 58 18.66 13.89 12.90
CA ARG A 58 18.69 12.66 13.73
C ARG A 58 19.27 11.46 13.00
N ILE A 59 19.27 11.47 11.67
CA ILE A 59 19.75 10.35 10.86
C ILE A 59 21.25 10.48 10.63
N LYS A 60 21.96 9.35 10.72
CA LYS A 60 23.41 9.30 10.48
C LYS A 60 23.77 9.07 9.01
N GLN A 61 22.91 8.37 8.27
CA GLN A 61 23.14 7.99 6.88
C GLN A 61 22.14 8.72 5.98
N THR A 62 22.63 9.67 5.19
CA THR A 62 21.80 10.44 4.24
C THR A 62 21.14 9.53 3.21
N ALA A 63 21.79 8.44 2.80
CA ALA A 63 21.22 7.47 1.87
C ALA A 63 19.91 6.86 2.40
N ASP A 64 19.85 6.50 3.69
CA ASP A 64 18.66 5.90 4.29
C ASP A 64 17.48 6.90 4.32
N LEU A 65 17.77 8.17 4.60
CA LEU A 65 16.78 9.26 4.57
C LEU A 65 16.20 9.42 3.17
N VAL A 66 17.07 9.49 2.17
CA VAL A 66 16.67 9.62 0.75
C VAL A 66 15.85 8.41 0.31
N THR A 67 16.25 7.20 0.68
CA THR A 67 15.50 5.97 0.37
C THR A 67 14.09 6.00 0.98
N ILE A 68 13.95 6.40 2.24
CA ILE A 68 12.63 6.49 2.89
C ILE A 68 11.80 7.62 2.26
N MET A 69 12.38 8.79 2.02
CA MET A 69 11.66 9.91 1.39
C MET A 69 11.17 9.55 -0.01
N GLN A 70 12.00 8.90 -0.83
CA GLN A 70 11.59 8.42 -2.15
C GLN A 70 10.45 7.41 -2.04
N ALA A 71 10.52 6.49 -1.06
CA ALA A 71 9.42 5.55 -0.83
C ALA A 71 8.12 6.26 -0.46
N ILE A 72 8.18 7.25 0.45
CA ILE A 72 7.02 8.04 0.86
C ILE A 72 6.45 8.84 -0.32
N VAL A 73 7.26 9.53 -1.13
CA VAL A 73 6.74 10.29 -2.27
C VAL A 73 6.05 9.38 -3.29
N ASN A 74 6.66 8.23 -3.59
CA ASN A 74 6.17 7.34 -4.64
C ASN A 74 4.96 6.50 -4.22
N HIS A 75 4.60 6.41 -2.93
CA HIS A 75 3.58 5.47 -2.48
C HIS A 75 2.15 5.79 -2.97
N ASP A 76 1.89 7.05 -3.32
CA ASP A 76 0.60 7.51 -3.83
C ASP A 76 0.75 8.29 -5.14
N SER A 77 1.88 8.10 -5.83
CA SER A 77 2.10 8.63 -7.17
C SER A 77 1.32 7.79 -8.19
N ASN A 78 0.72 8.44 -9.20
CA ASN A 78 -0.02 7.73 -10.26
C ASN A 78 0.85 6.74 -11.06
N HIS A 79 2.17 6.95 -11.06
CA HIS A 79 3.15 6.05 -11.68
C HIS A 79 4.33 5.89 -10.73
N LEU A 80 4.76 4.66 -10.47
CA LEU A 80 6.00 4.43 -9.74
C LEU A 80 7.19 4.78 -10.64
N GLN A 81 7.83 5.92 -10.37
CA GLN A 81 8.98 6.40 -11.16
C GLN A 81 10.29 6.13 -10.40
N THR A 82 10.49 4.90 -9.94
CA THR A 82 11.64 4.56 -9.10
C THR A 82 11.96 3.06 -9.12
N ASP A 83 13.25 2.73 -9.04
CA ASP A 83 13.75 1.36 -8.81
C ASP A 83 13.88 1.03 -7.31
N ASN A 84 13.38 1.91 -6.45
CA ASN A 84 13.48 1.77 -5.00
C ASN A 84 12.57 0.64 -4.48
N LYS A 85 13.18 -0.49 -4.10
CA LYS A 85 12.49 -1.65 -3.52
C LYS A 85 11.66 -1.30 -2.28
N ILE A 86 12.06 -0.29 -1.50
CA ILE A 86 11.31 0.14 -0.31
C ILE A 86 10.01 0.83 -0.72
N ALA A 87 10.02 1.61 -1.80
CA ALA A 87 8.81 2.19 -2.37
C ALA A 87 7.85 1.10 -2.85
N ALA A 88 8.37 0.12 -3.58
CA ALA A 88 7.58 -1.02 -4.05
C ALA A 88 6.93 -1.81 -2.90
N VAL A 89 7.70 -2.12 -1.85
CA VAL A 89 7.17 -2.79 -0.66
C VAL A 89 6.10 -1.95 0.04
N LEU A 90 6.31 -0.63 0.15
CA LEU A 90 5.34 0.27 0.78
C LEU A 90 4.02 0.31 -0.01
N VAL A 91 4.09 0.45 -1.33
CA VAL A 91 2.90 0.43 -2.20
C VAL A 91 2.13 -0.88 -2.04
N LEU A 92 2.82 -2.02 -2.13
CA LEU A 92 2.17 -3.31 -1.91
C LEU A 92 1.54 -3.37 -0.52
N ALA A 93 2.23 -2.93 0.52
CA ALA A 93 1.73 -2.97 1.89
C ALA A 93 0.47 -2.13 2.10
N ASP A 94 0.43 -0.88 1.59
CA ASP A 94 -0.70 0.05 1.74
C ASP A 94 -1.87 -0.29 0.81
N LYS A 95 -1.60 -0.46 -0.49
CA LYS A 95 -2.65 -0.58 -1.51
C LYS A 95 -3.35 -1.94 -1.48
N SER A 96 -2.69 -2.98 -0.94
CA SER A 96 -3.31 -4.29 -0.69
C SER A 96 -4.03 -4.39 0.67
N ASP A 97 -3.96 -3.36 1.52
CA ASP A 97 -4.64 -3.34 2.81
C ASP A 97 -6.12 -2.95 2.63
N VAL A 98 -6.89 -3.90 2.09
CA VAL A 98 -8.26 -3.72 1.64
C VAL A 98 -9.15 -4.66 2.42
N HIS A 99 -9.91 -4.12 3.37
CA HIS A 99 -10.78 -4.92 4.24
C HIS A 99 -11.82 -4.05 4.95
N ARG A 100 -12.99 -4.62 5.25
CA ARG A 100 -14.09 -3.89 5.91
C ARG A 100 -13.74 -3.26 7.25
N SER A 101 -12.86 -3.89 8.05
CA SER A 101 -12.47 -3.34 9.35
C SER A 101 -11.57 -2.10 9.26
N ARG A 102 -11.15 -1.68 8.04
CA ARG A 102 -10.51 -0.38 7.80
C ARG A 102 -11.53 0.77 7.82
N VAL A 103 -12.80 0.47 7.53
CA VAL A 103 -13.89 1.45 7.51
C VAL A 103 -14.27 1.80 8.95
N ARG A 104 -13.92 3.02 9.37
CA ARG A 104 -14.23 3.52 10.72
C ARG A 104 -15.65 4.08 10.83
N GLN A 105 -16.19 4.56 9.71
CA GLN A 105 -17.56 5.02 9.63
C GLN A 105 -18.50 3.83 9.93
N LYS A 106 -19.54 4.07 10.72
CA LYS A 106 -20.55 3.06 11.08
C LYS A 106 -21.91 3.32 10.43
N ASP A 107 -22.14 4.57 9.99
CA ASP A 107 -23.34 4.95 9.26
C ASP A 107 -23.26 4.43 7.82
N LEU A 108 -24.10 3.45 7.49
CA LEU A 108 -24.14 2.81 6.17
C LEU A 108 -24.42 3.81 5.04
N THR A 109 -25.15 4.89 5.31
CA THR A 109 -25.43 5.93 4.30
C THR A 109 -24.14 6.67 3.94
N LYS A 110 -23.35 7.05 4.94
CA LYS A 110 -22.06 7.74 4.75
C LYS A 110 -20.97 6.84 4.17
N ILE A 111 -20.98 5.55 4.49
CA ILE A 111 -20.09 4.56 3.87
C ILE A 111 -20.36 4.47 2.35
N LYS A 112 -21.63 4.56 1.94
CA LYS A 112 -22.01 4.48 0.52
C LYS A 112 -21.62 5.74 -0.27
N GLU A 113 -21.48 6.88 0.40
CA GLU A 113 -21.03 8.16 -0.18
C GLU A 113 -19.52 8.21 -0.42
N ASP A 114 -18.70 7.67 0.49
CA ASP A 114 -17.25 7.57 0.28
C ASP A 114 -16.91 6.32 -0.55
N ILE A 115 -16.41 6.56 -1.76
CA ILE A 115 -16.08 5.52 -2.72
C ILE A 115 -15.07 4.49 -2.21
N HIS A 116 -14.12 4.90 -1.36
CA HIS A 116 -13.10 4.00 -0.82
C HIS A 116 -13.64 3.19 0.36
N ASP A 117 -14.43 3.81 1.23
CA ASP A 117 -15.07 3.10 2.34
C ASP A 117 -16.07 2.07 1.81
N ARG A 118 -16.84 2.41 0.77
CA ARG A 118 -17.74 1.46 0.09
C ARG A 118 -17.02 0.23 -0.42
N VAL A 119 -15.91 0.42 -1.14
CA VAL A 119 -15.11 -0.67 -1.72
C VAL A 119 -14.47 -1.52 -0.62
N ASN A 120 -13.91 -0.89 0.43
CA ASN A 120 -13.34 -1.62 1.56
C ASN A 120 -14.40 -2.42 2.32
N TYR A 121 -15.59 -1.85 2.54
CA TYR A 121 -16.69 -2.50 3.27
C TYR A 121 -17.18 -3.78 2.58
N ALA A 122 -17.21 -3.78 1.24
CA ALA A 122 -17.58 -4.95 0.45
C ALA A 122 -16.58 -6.11 0.58
N VAL A 123 -15.33 -5.87 0.98
CA VAL A 123 -14.33 -6.92 1.18
C VAL A 123 -14.54 -7.59 2.55
N THR A 124 -15.01 -8.83 2.53
CA THR A 124 -15.26 -9.68 3.71
C THR A 124 -14.00 -10.39 4.20
N ASP A 125 -13.11 -10.74 3.27
CA ASP A 125 -11.85 -11.42 3.56
C ASP A 125 -10.75 -10.97 2.59
N ASN A 126 -9.51 -10.91 3.07
CA ASN A 126 -8.35 -10.52 2.28
C ASN A 126 -7.11 -11.30 2.71
N ASP A 127 -6.29 -11.68 1.74
CA ASP A 127 -4.99 -12.30 1.99
C ASP A 127 -3.96 -11.88 0.93
N LEU A 128 -2.72 -11.67 1.35
CA LEU A 128 -1.61 -11.32 0.46
C LEU A 128 -0.52 -12.38 0.59
N LEU A 129 -0.37 -13.15 -0.48
CA LEU A 129 0.52 -14.31 -0.55
C LEU A 129 1.70 -14.03 -1.47
N ILE A 130 2.84 -14.66 -1.18
CA ILE A 130 4.04 -14.58 -2.01
C ILE A 130 4.45 -16.00 -2.40
N ASP A 131 4.34 -16.33 -3.68
CA ASP A 131 4.89 -17.56 -4.25
C ASP A 131 6.27 -17.26 -4.87
N LYS A 132 7.32 -17.69 -4.17
CA LYS A 132 8.71 -17.51 -4.61
C LYS A 132 9.09 -18.38 -5.80
N ARG A 133 8.38 -19.50 -6.00
CA ARG A 133 8.66 -20.46 -7.08
C ARG A 133 8.13 -19.94 -8.40
N THR A 134 6.89 -19.44 -8.41
CA THR A 134 6.29 -18.83 -9.61
C THR A 134 6.62 -17.35 -9.76
N LYS A 135 7.26 -16.74 -8.74
CA LYS A 135 7.51 -15.29 -8.65
C LYS A 135 6.22 -14.48 -8.75
N GLU A 136 5.22 -14.86 -7.97
CA GLU A 136 3.93 -14.18 -7.92
C GLU A 136 3.66 -13.57 -6.53
N ILE A 137 3.13 -12.34 -6.53
CA ILE A 137 2.51 -11.71 -5.36
C ILE A 137 1.01 -11.72 -5.61
N ILE A 138 0.28 -12.49 -4.81
CA ILE A 138 -1.13 -12.83 -5.03
C ILE A 138 -1.97 -12.15 -3.96
N LEU A 139 -2.80 -11.18 -4.37
CA LEU A 139 -3.84 -10.60 -3.54
C LEU A 139 -5.14 -11.38 -3.75
N LYS A 140 -5.62 -12.05 -2.71
CA LYS A 140 -6.91 -12.75 -2.69
C LYS A 140 -7.93 -11.90 -1.94
N LEU A 141 -9.09 -11.69 -2.54
CA LEU A 141 -10.20 -10.93 -1.96
C LEU A 141 -11.50 -11.71 -2.08
N THR A 142 -12.28 -11.68 -1.01
CA THR A 142 -13.67 -12.13 -1.03
C THR A 142 -14.58 -10.91 -0.93
N ILE A 143 -15.36 -10.67 -1.98
CA ILE A 143 -16.21 -9.49 -2.11
C ILE A 143 -17.67 -9.90 -1.99
N ASP A 144 -18.40 -9.21 -1.12
CA ASP A 144 -19.85 -9.26 -1.04
C ASP A 144 -20.48 -8.38 -2.15
N THR A 145 -20.97 -9.03 -3.21
CA THR A 145 -21.56 -8.35 -4.36
C THR A 145 -22.94 -7.76 -4.09
N THR A 146 -23.52 -7.98 -2.90
CA THR A 146 -24.79 -7.34 -2.51
C THR A 146 -24.58 -5.90 -2.01
N GLU A 147 -23.37 -5.58 -1.55
CA GLU A 147 -23.02 -4.27 -1.01
C GLU A 147 -22.50 -3.29 -2.08
N VAL A 148 -21.92 -3.81 -3.17
CA VAL A 148 -21.40 -2.99 -4.28
C VAL A 148 -21.51 -3.73 -5.60
N GLU A 149 -21.91 -3.00 -6.65
CA GLU A 149 -21.86 -3.54 -8.01
C GLU A 149 -20.39 -3.79 -8.43
N PRO A 150 -20.08 -4.93 -9.06
CA PRO A 150 -18.72 -5.28 -9.46
C PRO A 150 -18.03 -4.18 -10.29
N ILE A 151 -18.73 -3.56 -11.25
CA ILE A 151 -18.16 -2.52 -12.11
C ILE A 151 -17.71 -1.28 -11.32
N ASN A 152 -18.52 -0.87 -10.33
CA ASN A 152 -18.22 0.26 -9.47
C ASN A 152 -17.04 -0.05 -8.55
N TYR A 153 -16.93 -1.30 -8.07
CA TYR A 153 -15.77 -1.76 -7.33
C TYR A 153 -14.50 -1.64 -8.18
N PHE A 154 -14.52 -2.19 -9.40
CA PHE A 154 -13.35 -2.19 -10.27
C PHE A 154 -12.88 -0.78 -10.64
N GLN A 155 -13.78 0.16 -10.91
CA GLN A 155 -13.40 1.51 -11.34
C GLN A 155 -12.53 2.26 -10.31
N ILE A 156 -12.79 2.08 -9.02
CA ILE A 156 -12.04 2.72 -7.93
C ILE A 156 -10.78 1.91 -7.58
N PHE A 157 -10.84 0.60 -7.79
CA PHE A 157 -9.82 -0.34 -7.35
C PHE A 157 -8.68 -0.51 -8.36
N ILE A 158 -8.94 -0.26 -9.66
CA ILE A 158 -8.00 -0.56 -10.74
C ILE A 158 -6.70 0.23 -10.63
N ASP A 159 -6.77 1.50 -10.20
CA ASP A 159 -5.58 2.34 -10.05
C ASP A 159 -4.65 1.79 -8.96
N ARG A 160 -5.23 1.36 -7.84
CA ARG A 160 -4.49 0.72 -6.73
C ARG A 160 -3.84 -0.58 -7.19
N MET A 161 -4.54 -1.39 -7.98
CA MET A 161 -4.01 -2.65 -8.48
C MET A 161 -2.92 -2.44 -9.54
N THR A 162 -3.04 -1.38 -10.33
CA THR A 162 -2.01 -0.97 -11.30
C THR A 162 -0.73 -0.57 -10.57
N GLN A 163 -0.84 0.19 -9.47
CA GLN A 163 0.30 0.50 -8.60
C GLN A 163 0.93 -0.75 -7.97
N CYS A 164 0.11 -1.69 -7.47
CA CYS A 164 0.59 -2.98 -6.96
C CYS A 164 1.32 -3.78 -8.05
N GLN A 165 0.83 -3.76 -9.28
CA GLN A 165 1.48 -4.41 -10.42
C GLN A 165 2.86 -3.82 -10.69
N GLN A 166 2.96 -2.49 -10.82
CA GLN A 166 4.25 -1.80 -11.02
C GLN A 166 5.23 -2.07 -9.87
N ALA A 167 4.74 -2.06 -8.64
CA ALA A 167 5.55 -2.37 -7.46
C ALA A 167 6.07 -3.82 -7.46
N ALA A 168 5.23 -4.79 -7.83
CA ALA A 168 5.66 -6.19 -7.95
C ALA A 168 6.75 -6.35 -9.02
N GLU A 169 6.63 -5.66 -10.16
CA GLU A 169 7.60 -5.70 -11.26
C GLU A 169 8.99 -5.21 -10.82
N ILE A 170 9.07 -4.12 -10.04
CA ILE A 170 10.34 -3.61 -9.46
C ILE A 170 11.01 -4.65 -8.56
N LEU A 171 10.21 -5.46 -7.87
CA LEU A 171 10.69 -6.53 -7.00
C LEU A 171 11.03 -7.81 -7.79
N GLY A 172 10.77 -7.85 -9.10
CA GLY A 172 10.97 -9.00 -9.97
C GLY A 172 9.88 -10.06 -9.84
N TYR A 173 8.67 -9.68 -9.44
CA TYR A 173 7.49 -10.53 -9.29
C TYR A 173 6.36 -10.08 -10.23
N LYS A 174 5.46 -11.00 -10.55
CA LYS A 174 4.17 -10.69 -11.17
C LYS A 174 3.13 -10.44 -10.08
N PHE A 175 2.35 -9.37 -10.19
CA PHE A 175 1.17 -9.19 -9.34
C PHE A 175 -0.02 -9.98 -9.91
N VAL A 176 -0.80 -10.58 -9.01
CA VAL A 176 -1.94 -11.43 -9.33
C VAL A 176 -3.09 -11.06 -8.42
N LEU A 177 -4.27 -10.86 -9.01
CA LEU A 177 -5.47 -10.57 -8.27
C LEU A 177 -6.43 -11.76 -8.36
N ILE A 178 -6.93 -12.23 -7.23
CA ILE A 178 -7.97 -13.26 -7.17
C ILE A 178 -9.16 -12.68 -6.43
N ILE A 179 -10.30 -12.55 -7.11
CA ILE A 179 -11.56 -12.07 -6.51
C ILE A 179 -12.59 -13.19 -6.61
N ASN A 180 -13.17 -13.61 -5.47
CA ASN A 180 -14.20 -14.66 -5.44
C ASN A 180 -13.81 -15.91 -6.25
N ASN A 181 -12.54 -16.33 -6.14
CA ASN A 181 -11.91 -17.44 -6.87
C ASN A 181 -11.67 -17.24 -8.39
N PHE A 182 -12.00 -16.07 -8.95
CA PHE A 182 -11.60 -15.69 -10.31
C PHE A 182 -10.23 -15.04 -10.29
N ARG A 183 -9.33 -15.54 -11.14
CA ARG A 183 -7.95 -15.09 -11.25
C ARG A 183 -7.80 -14.10 -12.40
N PHE A 184 -7.17 -12.97 -12.13
CA PHE A 184 -6.80 -11.90 -13.06
C PHE A 184 -5.27 -11.74 -13.11
#